data_AF-A0A931AAZ0-F1
#
_entry.id   AF-A0A931AAZ0-F1
#
_cell.length_a   1.000
_cell.length_b   1.000
_cell.length_c   1.000
_cell.angle_alpha   90.00
_cell.angle_beta   90.00
_cell.angle_gamma   90.00
#
_symmetry.space_group_name_H-M   'P 1'
#
loop_
_entity.id
_entity.type
_entity.pdbx_description
1 polymer ?
#
loop_
_entity_poly.entity_id
_entity_poly.type
_entity_poly.pdbx_seq_one_letter_code
_entity_poly.pdbx_strand_id
1 'polypeptide(L)'
;MGDQFDVIEVGERGRRRSIGLVVVFVLLLVPIVGLIVSREPEPQPPPEAVLPAPSPIRSLTRMENDTPSNLTAPVTTKGGDEVIEVVFPHGVRAEVRYPARLGLADLGSRPFQGVWVGERYREFVAPYNGEIEITRGGEPLRSYAPNVTLWPRQAGSRSYGQVLLFEFGPWRLAMYDRGEGLTFDQRTALARALRGTVTKDGYLVLSAKTDIRLAEPGDTAEGDPAGPQLRFGGGVGPMLALVPTPDCRRQARQTTAISGRGRPADTVCRDGVLVAATGPHWFRRLAVEEIRITLK
;
A
#
# COMPACT_ATOMS: atom_id res chain seq x y z
N MET A 1 -2.59 6.00 34.27
CA MET A 1 -3.95 5.52 33.94
C MET A 1 -4.38 6.34 32.73
N GLY A 2 -4.08 5.81 31.54
CA GLY A 2 -4.16 6.54 30.28
C GLY A 2 -5.47 6.25 29.56
N ASP A 3 -6.05 7.31 29.00
CA ASP A 3 -7.31 7.33 28.28
C ASP A 3 -7.39 6.26 27.19
N GLN A 4 -8.42 5.42 27.35
CA GLN A 4 -8.90 4.48 26.35
C GLN A 4 -9.69 5.29 25.32
N PHE A 5 -9.08 5.56 24.17
CA PHE A 5 -9.80 6.12 23.03
C PHE A 5 -10.69 5.03 22.43
N ASP A 6 -11.93 4.95 22.92
CA ASP A 6 -13.01 4.22 22.27
C ASP A 6 -13.28 4.87 20.90
N VAL A 7 -13.05 4.09 19.85
CA VAL A 7 -13.48 4.43 18.49
C VAL A 7 -14.98 4.21 18.44
N ILE A 8 -15.74 5.28 18.64
CA ILE A 8 -17.20 5.28 18.51
C ILE A 8 -17.53 5.30 17.01
N GLU A 9 -18.13 4.21 16.53
CA GLU A 9 -18.84 4.13 15.26
C GLU A 9 -20.06 5.05 15.31
N VAL A 10 -20.04 6.15 14.54
CA VAL A 10 -21.17 7.07 14.47
C VAL A 10 -22.12 6.59 13.37
N GLY A 11 -23.16 5.86 13.80
CA GLY A 11 -24.41 5.73 13.06
C GLY A 11 -25.25 7.00 13.22
N GLU A 12 -25.80 7.51 12.12
CA GLU A 12 -26.74 8.62 12.11
C GLU A 12 -28.00 8.32 12.94
N ARG A 13 -28.39 9.24 13.84
CA ARG A 13 -29.80 9.48 14.17
C ARG A 13 -30.05 10.79 14.93
N GLY A 14 -30.64 11.74 14.21
CA GLY A 14 -31.82 12.52 14.60
C GLY A 14 -31.99 13.10 16.02
N ARG A 15 -31.90 14.44 16.08
CA ARG A 15 -32.89 15.36 16.66
C ARG A 15 -33.28 15.13 18.14
N ARG A 16 -32.70 15.91 19.06
CA ARG A 16 -33.43 16.60 20.15
C ARG A 16 -32.63 17.76 20.75
N ARG A 17 -33.11 18.97 20.45
CA ARG A 17 -32.79 20.25 21.10
C ARG A 17 -33.22 20.21 22.58
N SER A 18 -32.66 21.17 23.35
CA SER A 18 -33.21 21.80 24.57
C SER A 18 -33.06 21.12 25.94
N ILE A 19 -31.86 20.64 26.32
CA ILE A 19 -31.52 20.38 27.75
C ILE A 19 -30.17 20.99 28.18
N GLY A 20 -29.22 21.21 27.26
CA GLY A 20 -27.84 21.61 27.61
C GLY A 20 -27.62 23.01 28.17
N LEU A 21 -28.63 23.90 28.19
CA LEU A 21 -28.44 25.31 28.57
C LEU A 21 -28.62 25.59 30.08
N VAL A 22 -29.24 24.67 30.83
CA VAL A 22 -29.48 24.84 32.27
C VAL A 22 -28.27 24.42 33.12
N VAL A 23 -27.47 23.46 32.65
CA VAL A 23 -26.30 22.93 33.38
C VAL A 23 -25.12 23.93 33.41
N VAL A 24 -24.99 24.77 32.37
CA VAL A 24 -23.92 25.77 32.28
C VAL A 24 -24.10 26.91 33.31
N PHE A 25 -25.33 27.25 33.67
CA PHE A 25 -25.60 28.33 34.63
C PHE A 25 -25.34 27.94 36.09
N VAL A 26 -25.47 26.66 36.44
CA VAL A 26 -25.21 26.15 37.80
C VAL A 26 -23.70 26.00 38.06
N LEU A 27 -22.91 25.64 37.04
CA LEU A 27 -21.46 25.44 37.18
C LEU A 27 -20.65 26.74 37.32
N LEU A 28 -21.22 27.90 36.97
CA LEU A 28 -20.53 29.20 37.06
C LEU A 28 -20.61 29.87 38.44
N LEU A 29 -21.50 29.42 39.34
CA LEU A 29 -21.67 30.03 40.68
C LEU A 29 -20.83 29.37 41.79
N VAL A 30 -20.22 28.21 41.53
CA VAL A 30 -19.44 27.45 42.53
C VAL A 30 -18.04 28.03 42.83
N PRO A 31 -17.29 28.69 41.93
CA PRO A 31 -15.90 29.06 42.23
C PRO A 31 -15.74 30.37 43.03
N ILE A 32 -16.82 31.13 43.29
CA ILE A 32 -16.71 32.43 43.97
C ILE A 32 -16.74 32.32 45.50
N VAL A 33 -17.35 31.27 46.07
CA VAL A 33 -17.46 31.11 47.54
C VAL A 33 -16.23 30.39 48.15
N GLY A 34 -15.49 29.61 47.37
CA GLY A 34 -14.31 28.87 47.84
C GLY A 34 -13.05 29.73 48.07
N LEU A 35 -13.03 30.97 47.60
CA LEU A 35 -11.83 31.82 47.59
C LEU A 35 -11.66 32.75 48.81
N ILE A 36 -12.58 32.74 49.79
CA ILE A 36 -12.55 33.70 50.92
C ILE A 36 -12.20 33.07 52.28
N VAL A 37 -12.20 31.74 52.45
CA VAL A 37 -11.92 31.12 53.77
C VAL A 37 -11.02 29.89 53.65
N SER A 38 -9.71 30.10 53.62
CA SER A 38 -8.69 29.27 54.31
C SER A 38 -7.29 29.63 53.82
N ARG A 39 -6.63 30.52 54.55
CA ARG A 39 -5.16 30.60 54.58
C ARG A 39 -4.72 29.95 55.89
N GLU A 40 -4.15 28.76 55.80
CA GLU A 40 -3.27 28.21 56.84
C GLU A 40 -1.91 27.86 56.20
N PRO A 41 -0.81 27.93 56.97
CA PRO A 41 0.53 27.73 56.43
C PRO A 41 0.80 26.23 56.17
N GLU A 42 1.37 25.96 55.01
CA GLU A 42 1.68 24.65 54.45
C GLU A 42 2.75 23.90 55.28
N PRO A 43 2.50 22.65 55.74
CA PRO A 43 3.54 21.78 56.26
C PRO A 43 4.42 21.27 55.12
N GLN A 44 5.74 21.28 55.29
CA GLN A 44 6.71 20.77 54.30
C GLN A 44 6.38 19.32 53.89
N PRO A 45 6.37 19.01 52.58
CA PRO A 45 6.16 17.65 52.12
C PRO A 45 7.36 16.76 52.49
N PRO A 46 7.13 15.48 52.85
CA PRO A 46 8.20 14.52 53.05
C PRO A 46 8.97 14.28 51.73
N PRO A 47 10.25 13.86 51.80
CA PRO A 47 11.09 13.68 50.63
C PRO A 47 10.42 12.72 49.63
N GLU A 48 10.26 13.19 48.39
CA GLU A 48 9.67 12.45 47.29
C GLU A 48 10.35 11.09 47.14
N ALA A 49 9.54 10.02 47.22
CA ALA A 49 9.96 8.71 46.74
C ALA A 49 10.31 8.87 45.26
N VAL A 50 11.59 8.69 44.93
CA VAL A 50 12.09 8.67 43.55
C VAL A 50 11.31 7.61 42.79
N LEU A 51 10.34 8.05 41.99
CA LEU A 51 9.67 7.17 41.04
C LEU A 51 10.77 6.61 40.12
N PRO A 52 10.82 5.28 39.90
CA PRO A 52 11.76 4.73 38.95
C PRO A 52 11.55 5.45 37.62
N ALA A 53 12.65 5.96 37.05
CA ALA A 53 12.62 6.68 35.79
C ALA A 53 11.77 5.90 34.78
N PRO A 54 10.87 6.57 34.02
CA PRO A 54 10.12 5.89 32.98
C PRO A 54 11.13 5.14 32.11
N SER A 55 10.90 3.82 31.99
CA SER A 55 11.73 2.96 31.17
C SER A 55 11.99 3.65 29.83
N PRO A 56 13.23 3.65 29.34
CA PRO A 56 13.56 4.33 28.09
C PRO A 56 12.53 3.96 27.04
N ILE A 57 12.02 4.98 26.33
CA ILE A 57 11.16 4.79 25.16
C ILE A 57 11.87 3.72 24.34
N ARG A 58 11.25 2.54 24.21
CA ARG A 58 11.77 1.49 23.34
C ARG A 58 11.88 2.14 21.97
N SER A 59 13.09 2.51 21.58
CA SER A 59 13.36 2.98 20.24
C SER A 59 12.76 1.95 19.31
N LEU A 60 11.82 2.40 18.50
CA LEU A 60 11.10 1.61 17.51
C LEU A 60 12.10 0.69 16.83
N THR A 61 11.79 -0.59 17.00
CA THR A 61 12.55 -1.78 16.69
C THR A 61 13.37 -1.61 15.42
N ARG A 62 14.67 -1.90 15.51
CA ARG A 62 15.50 -2.27 14.37
C ARG A 62 14.74 -3.37 13.62
N MET A 63 14.14 -3.04 12.48
CA MET A 63 13.41 -4.03 11.68
C MET A 63 14.45 -4.98 11.10
N GLU A 64 14.41 -6.24 11.52
CA GLU A 64 15.42 -7.24 11.17
C GLU A 64 15.36 -7.65 9.69
N ASN A 65 14.30 -7.28 8.97
CA ASN A 65 14.10 -7.62 7.56
C ASN A 65 13.82 -6.37 6.70
N ASP A 66 14.84 -5.53 6.51
CA ASP A 66 14.81 -4.35 5.64
C ASP A 66 14.97 -4.74 4.15
N THR A 67 14.31 -5.82 3.71
CA THR A 67 14.43 -6.30 2.33
C THR A 67 13.50 -5.49 1.45
N PRO A 68 14.02 -4.73 0.46
CA PRO A 68 13.19 -4.03 -0.50
C PRO A 68 12.21 -5.02 -1.14
N SER A 69 10.94 -4.66 -1.25
CA SER A 69 9.95 -5.51 -1.94
C SER A 69 10.07 -5.34 -3.46
N ASN A 70 11.23 -5.68 -4.00
CA ASN A 70 11.50 -5.78 -5.44
C ASN A 70 12.36 -7.01 -5.76
N LEU A 71 12.30 -7.45 -7.00
CA LEU A 71 13.09 -8.56 -7.53
C LEU A 71 13.98 -8.08 -8.67
N THR A 72 15.29 -8.24 -8.50
CA THR A 72 16.27 -8.09 -9.59
C THR A 72 16.41 -9.44 -10.30
N ALA A 73 15.97 -9.48 -11.56
CA ALA A 73 16.04 -10.70 -12.36
C ALA A 73 17.43 -10.87 -12.98
N PRO A 74 17.94 -12.12 -13.12
CA PRO A 74 19.17 -12.35 -13.87
C PRO A 74 19.00 -11.93 -15.34
N VAL A 75 20.02 -11.28 -15.89
CA VAL A 75 20.04 -10.80 -17.28
C VAL A 75 20.90 -11.70 -18.17
N THR A 76 20.48 -11.87 -19.42
CA THR A 76 21.33 -12.38 -20.49
C THR A 76 21.61 -11.27 -21.49
N THR A 77 22.87 -10.94 -21.73
CA THR A 77 23.26 -9.89 -22.69
C THR A 77 23.45 -10.48 -24.09
N LYS A 78 22.86 -9.84 -25.10
CA LYS A 78 22.98 -10.23 -26.51
C LYS A 78 23.02 -9.00 -27.41
N GLY A 79 24.20 -8.67 -27.96
CA GLY A 79 24.35 -7.65 -29.00
C GLY A 79 23.93 -6.24 -28.58
N GLY A 80 24.21 -5.83 -27.34
CA GLY A 80 23.83 -4.52 -26.78
C GLY A 80 22.44 -4.48 -26.13
N ASP A 81 21.65 -5.54 -26.32
CA ASP A 81 20.39 -5.74 -25.59
C ASP A 81 20.61 -6.67 -24.40
N GLU A 82 19.74 -6.52 -23.41
CA GLU A 82 19.55 -7.46 -22.31
C GLU A 82 18.21 -8.16 -22.46
N VAL A 83 18.16 -9.40 -21.97
CA VAL A 83 16.98 -10.23 -21.94
C VAL A 83 16.75 -10.69 -20.50
N ILE A 84 15.53 -10.47 -20.00
CA ILE A 84 15.06 -11.01 -18.73
C ILE A 84 13.84 -11.89 -18.95
N GLU A 85 13.76 -13.00 -18.22
CA GLU A 85 12.53 -13.78 -18.09
C GLU A 85 11.74 -13.27 -16.90
N VAL A 86 10.45 -13.01 -17.10
CA VAL A 86 9.58 -12.46 -16.07
C VAL A 86 8.34 -13.32 -15.88
N VAL A 87 7.77 -13.30 -14.67
CA VAL A 87 6.49 -13.94 -14.36
C VAL A 87 5.54 -12.90 -13.80
N PHE A 88 4.39 -12.72 -14.45
CA PHE A 88 3.37 -11.80 -13.99
C PHE A 88 2.62 -12.36 -12.77
N PRO A 89 1.93 -11.50 -11.99
CA PRO A 89 1.19 -11.93 -10.79
C PRO A 89 0.10 -12.99 -11.02
N HIS A 90 -0.34 -13.21 -12.26
CA HIS A 90 -1.31 -14.25 -12.62
C HIS A 90 -0.65 -15.54 -13.17
N GLY A 91 0.69 -15.62 -13.15
CA GLY A 91 1.45 -16.81 -13.50
C GLY A 91 1.96 -16.89 -14.94
N VAL A 92 1.46 -16.05 -15.86
CA VAL A 92 1.96 -16.00 -17.24
C VAL A 92 3.41 -15.54 -17.26
N ARG A 93 4.20 -16.18 -18.12
CA ARG A 93 5.62 -15.88 -18.30
C ARG A 93 5.84 -15.05 -19.54
N ALA A 94 6.89 -14.25 -19.53
CA ALA A 94 7.32 -13.53 -20.71
C ALA A 94 8.83 -13.42 -20.78
N GLU A 95 9.34 -13.33 -22.01
CA GLU A 95 10.69 -12.85 -22.28
C GLU A 95 10.61 -11.35 -22.61
N VAL A 96 11.43 -10.53 -21.94
CA VAL A 96 11.52 -9.09 -22.18
C VAL A 96 12.92 -8.79 -22.66
N ARG A 97 13.02 -8.36 -23.92
CA ARG A 97 14.27 -7.90 -24.54
C ARG A 97 14.28 -6.38 -24.60
N TYR A 98 15.36 -5.76 -24.16
CA TYR A 98 15.46 -4.30 -24.06
C TYR A 98 16.92 -3.82 -24.22
N PRO A 99 17.16 -2.57 -24.64
CA PRO A 99 18.51 -2.02 -24.72
C PRO A 99 19.17 -1.96 -23.33
N ALA A 100 20.39 -2.46 -23.17
CA ALA A 100 21.07 -2.56 -21.87
C ALA A 100 21.10 -1.24 -21.08
N ARG A 101 21.21 -0.11 -21.79
CA ARG A 101 21.16 1.25 -21.21
C ARG A 101 19.88 1.60 -20.45
N LEU A 102 18.78 0.84 -20.61
CA LEU A 102 17.58 1.00 -19.81
C LEU A 102 17.73 0.41 -18.40
N GLY A 103 18.66 -0.53 -18.19
CA GLY A 103 18.95 -1.12 -16.88
C GLY A 103 17.72 -1.69 -16.17
N LEU A 104 16.77 -2.30 -16.90
CA LEU A 104 15.48 -2.69 -16.31
C LEU A 104 15.63 -3.69 -15.16
N ALA A 105 16.59 -4.61 -15.23
CA ALA A 105 16.88 -5.54 -14.15
C ALA A 105 17.33 -4.82 -12.87
N ASP A 106 18.19 -3.80 -12.98
CA ASP A 106 18.70 -3.01 -11.85
C ASP A 106 17.61 -2.14 -11.20
N LEU A 107 16.62 -1.71 -11.99
CA LEU A 107 15.45 -1.00 -11.45
C LEU A 107 14.62 -1.89 -10.52
N GLY A 108 14.71 -3.21 -10.68
CA GLY A 108 13.96 -4.21 -9.93
C GLY A 108 12.47 -4.22 -10.27
N SER A 109 11.89 -5.41 -10.34
CA SER A 109 10.49 -5.63 -10.65
C SER A 109 9.63 -5.74 -9.38
N ARG A 110 8.40 -5.22 -9.45
CA ARG A 110 7.39 -5.25 -8.38
C ARG A 110 6.05 -5.72 -8.95
N PRO A 111 5.36 -6.67 -8.30
CA PRO A 111 4.03 -7.07 -8.71
C PRO A 111 3.00 -6.00 -8.39
N PHE A 112 2.01 -5.89 -9.26
CA PHE A 112 0.75 -5.19 -9.00
C PHE A 112 -0.40 -6.09 -9.44
N GLN A 113 -1.48 -6.11 -8.67
CA GLN A 113 -2.67 -6.90 -8.97
C GLN A 113 -3.92 -6.18 -8.49
N GLY A 114 -4.86 -5.89 -9.38
CA GLY A 114 -6.21 -5.49 -9.00
C GLY A 114 -7.02 -6.66 -8.46
N VAL A 115 -7.99 -6.37 -7.60
CA VAL A 115 -8.91 -7.35 -7.03
C VAL A 115 -10.28 -6.74 -6.76
N TRP A 116 -11.34 -7.51 -6.98
CA TRP A 116 -12.69 -7.22 -6.55
C TRP A 116 -13.05 -8.06 -5.33
N VAL A 117 -13.47 -7.37 -4.27
CA VAL A 117 -14.01 -7.97 -3.05
C VAL A 117 -15.48 -7.58 -2.96
N GLY A 118 -16.35 -8.46 -3.45
CA GLY A 118 -17.70 -8.08 -3.85
C GLY A 118 -17.65 -7.03 -4.96
N GLU A 119 -18.35 -5.92 -4.80
CA GLU A 119 -18.37 -4.81 -5.79
C GLU A 119 -17.21 -3.81 -5.61
N ARG A 120 -16.38 -3.99 -4.58
CA ARG A 120 -15.31 -3.03 -4.23
C ARG A 120 -14.00 -3.40 -4.91
N TYR A 121 -13.53 -2.54 -5.81
CA TYR A 121 -12.19 -2.65 -6.38
C TYR A 121 -11.12 -2.22 -5.37
N ARG A 122 -10.03 -2.98 -5.31
CA ARG A 122 -8.84 -2.71 -4.52
C ARG A 122 -7.60 -3.14 -5.28
N GLU A 123 -6.46 -2.66 -4.81
CA GLU A 123 -5.16 -2.90 -5.44
C GLU A 123 -4.20 -3.53 -4.45
N PHE A 124 -3.50 -4.57 -4.89
CA PHE A 124 -2.31 -5.07 -4.24
C PHE A 124 -1.08 -4.46 -4.87
N VAL A 125 -0.23 -3.85 -4.04
CA VAL A 125 1.04 -3.26 -4.46
C VAL A 125 2.16 -3.74 -3.55
N ALA A 126 3.32 -4.04 -4.10
CA ALA A 126 4.53 -4.17 -3.30
C ALA A 126 5.03 -2.77 -2.90
N PRO A 127 5.13 -2.44 -1.60
CA PRO A 127 5.61 -1.12 -1.17
C PRO A 127 7.03 -0.84 -1.65
N TYR A 128 7.38 0.43 -1.88
CA TYR A 128 8.70 0.76 -2.46
C TYR A 128 9.84 0.46 -1.51
N ASN A 129 9.64 0.77 -0.24
CA ASN A 129 10.61 0.52 0.82
C ASN A 129 10.33 -0.79 1.58
N GLY A 130 9.42 -1.63 1.06
CA GLY A 130 8.97 -2.83 1.77
C GLY A 130 8.15 -2.51 3.01
N GLU A 131 8.22 -3.39 4.01
CA GLU A 131 7.32 -3.38 5.17
C GLU A 131 7.35 -2.07 5.97
N ILE A 132 8.54 -1.44 6.06
CA ILE A 132 8.77 -0.16 6.74
C ILE A 132 7.83 0.96 6.28
N GLU A 133 7.36 0.93 5.03
CA GLU A 133 6.42 1.93 4.52
C GLU A 133 5.06 1.85 5.23
N ILE A 134 4.72 0.67 5.77
CA ILE A 134 3.47 0.40 6.46
C ILE A 134 3.65 0.41 7.99
N THR A 135 4.76 -0.12 8.50
CA THR A 135 4.93 -0.27 9.95
C THR A 135 5.32 1.02 10.68
N ARG A 136 5.74 2.06 9.96
CA ARG A 136 5.99 3.41 10.54
C ARG A 136 4.77 4.02 11.22
N GLY A 137 3.56 3.56 10.88
CA GLY A 137 2.30 4.05 11.45
C GLY A 137 2.02 3.60 12.89
N GLY A 138 2.85 2.73 13.47
CA GLY A 138 2.63 2.12 14.79
C GLY A 138 2.30 0.63 14.67
N GLU A 139 1.84 0.00 15.75
CA GLU A 139 1.56 -1.44 15.81
C GLU A 139 0.37 -1.88 14.94
N PRO A 140 0.33 -3.16 14.50
CA PRO A 140 -0.84 -3.69 13.79
C PRO A 140 -2.09 -3.65 14.68
N LEU A 141 -3.21 -3.26 14.09
CA LEU A 141 -4.51 -3.19 14.76
C LEU A 141 -5.13 -4.57 14.99
N ARG A 142 -4.91 -5.50 14.04
CA ARG A 142 -5.50 -6.84 14.05
C ARG A 142 -4.78 -7.78 13.09
N SER A 143 -4.80 -9.07 13.42
CA SER A 143 -4.41 -10.16 12.50
C SER A 143 -5.67 -10.85 11.97
N TYR A 144 -5.77 -11.03 10.65
CA TYR A 144 -6.88 -11.74 9.98
C TYR A 144 -6.50 -13.18 9.60
N ALA A 145 -5.21 -13.43 9.41
CA ALA A 145 -4.61 -14.73 9.18
C ALA A 145 -3.12 -14.68 9.63
N PRO A 146 -2.41 -15.81 9.74
CA PRO A 146 -1.00 -15.82 10.12
C PRO A 146 -0.10 -14.92 9.27
N ASN A 147 -0.47 -14.70 8.01
CA ASN A 147 0.27 -13.88 7.06
C ASN A 147 -0.48 -12.60 6.63
N VAL A 148 -1.52 -12.18 7.37
CA VAL A 148 -2.33 -11.00 7.02
C VAL A 148 -2.61 -10.16 8.27
N THR A 149 -2.08 -8.95 8.27
CA THR A 149 -2.25 -7.97 9.35
C THR A 149 -2.90 -6.69 8.84
N LEU A 150 -3.72 -6.05 9.68
CA LEU A 150 -4.33 -4.76 9.42
C LEU A 150 -3.57 -3.70 10.19
N TRP A 151 -3.14 -2.67 9.49
CA TRP A 151 -2.36 -1.57 10.02
C TRP A 151 -3.16 -0.28 10.04
N PRO A 152 -2.85 0.64 10.97
CA PRO A 152 -3.45 1.95 10.99
C PRO A 152 -3.16 2.71 9.68
N ARG A 153 -3.97 3.73 9.44
CA ARG A 153 -3.70 4.68 8.36
C ARG A 153 -2.34 5.34 8.60
N GLN A 154 -1.53 5.44 7.54
CA GLN A 154 -0.25 6.12 7.59
C GLN A 154 -0.42 7.61 7.92
N ALA A 155 0.38 8.11 8.87
CA ALA A 155 0.40 9.52 9.23
C ALA A 155 0.73 10.40 8.00
N GLY A 156 0.03 11.51 7.84
CA GLY A 156 0.24 12.43 6.71
C GLY A 156 -0.42 12.04 5.39
N SER A 157 -0.95 10.82 5.26
CA SER A 157 -1.77 10.45 4.09
C SER A 157 -3.26 10.61 4.38
N ARG A 158 -3.86 11.70 3.89
CA ARG A 158 -5.31 11.91 4.02
C ARG A 158 -6.13 11.01 3.08
N SER A 159 -5.52 10.50 2.01
CA SER A 159 -6.18 9.71 0.95
C SER A 159 -6.00 8.19 1.09
N TYR A 160 -5.04 7.73 1.90
CA TYR A 160 -4.89 6.31 2.20
C TYR A 160 -5.71 5.94 3.43
N GLY A 161 -6.49 4.86 3.36
CA GLY A 161 -7.21 4.32 4.51
C GLY A 161 -6.32 3.40 5.35
N GLN A 162 -6.94 2.44 6.05
CA GLN A 162 -6.21 1.35 6.71
C GLN A 162 -5.50 0.48 5.66
N VAL A 163 -4.47 -0.27 6.07
CA VAL A 163 -3.70 -1.11 5.14
C VAL A 163 -3.79 -2.56 5.57
N LEU A 164 -4.22 -3.45 4.68
CA LEU A 164 -3.98 -4.87 4.85
C LEU A 164 -2.61 -5.21 4.26
N LEU A 165 -1.73 -5.75 5.09
CA LEU A 165 -0.40 -6.20 4.73
C LEU A 165 -0.40 -7.72 4.65
N PHE A 166 -0.04 -8.25 3.48
CA PHE A 166 0.05 -9.67 3.19
C PHE A 166 1.51 -10.08 3.06
N GLU A 167 1.84 -11.22 3.65
CA GLU A 167 3.15 -11.85 3.57
C GLU A 167 3.10 -13.12 2.71
N PHE A 168 3.99 -13.20 1.71
CA PHE A 168 4.18 -14.36 0.85
C PHE A 168 5.68 -14.60 0.63
N GLY A 169 6.31 -15.32 1.57
CA GLY A 169 7.77 -15.48 1.58
C GLY A 169 8.46 -14.11 1.71
N PRO A 170 9.40 -13.75 0.82
CA PRO A 170 10.07 -12.45 0.86
C PRO A 170 9.15 -11.28 0.45
N TRP A 171 7.99 -11.55 -0.13
CA TRP A 171 7.11 -10.51 -0.61
C TRP A 171 6.21 -9.95 0.48
N ARG A 172 6.07 -8.62 0.46
CA ARG A 172 5.05 -7.88 1.20
C ARG A 172 4.13 -7.19 0.19
N LEU A 173 2.84 -7.49 0.26
CA LEU A 173 1.82 -6.81 -0.53
C LEU A 173 0.93 -5.98 0.36
N ALA A 174 0.85 -4.68 0.08
CA ALA A 174 -0.08 -3.77 0.72
C ALA A 174 -1.35 -3.65 -0.13
N MET A 175 -2.51 -3.77 0.53
CA MET A 175 -3.78 -3.30 0.02
C MET A 175 -4.21 -2.08 0.84
N TYR A 176 -4.27 -0.92 0.20
CA TYR A 176 -4.83 0.29 0.81
C TYR A 176 -6.35 0.23 0.75
N ASP A 177 -6.96 0.17 1.92
CA ASP A 177 -8.40 0.09 2.07
C ASP A 177 -9.03 1.48 2.10
N ARG A 178 -9.16 2.09 0.92
CA ARG A 178 -9.59 3.49 0.72
C ARG A 178 -11.11 3.64 0.71
N GLY A 179 -11.58 4.90 0.78
CA GLY A 179 -12.99 5.26 0.72
C GLY A 179 -13.76 4.74 1.94
N GLU A 180 -14.92 4.13 1.70
CA GLU A 180 -15.76 3.51 2.74
C GLU A 180 -15.12 2.26 3.41
N GLY A 181 -13.98 1.77 2.91
CA GLY A 181 -13.28 0.62 3.50
C GLY A 181 -13.96 -0.75 3.24
N LEU A 182 -13.26 -1.86 3.40
CA LEU A 182 -13.84 -3.20 3.40
C LEU A 182 -14.43 -3.49 4.77
N THR A 183 -15.54 -4.23 4.81
CA THR A 183 -16.11 -4.71 6.07
C THR A 183 -15.19 -5.74 6.74
N PHE A 184 -15.44 -6.05 8.02
CA PHE A 184 -14.72 -7.10 8.72
C PHE A 184 -14.82 -8.46 7.99
N ASP A 185 -16.01 -8.84 7.53
CA ASP A 185 -16.23 -10.10 6.81
C ASP A 185 -15.52 -10.13 5.47
N GLN A 186 -15.53 -9.01 4.74
CA GLN A 186 -14.81 -8.89 3.47
C GLN A 186 -13.30 -9.03 3.66
N ARG A 187 -12.73 -8.41 4.70
CA ARG A 187 -11.30 -8.54 5.03
C ARG A 187 -10.95 -9.98 5.44
N THR A 188 -11.82 -10.62 6.19
CA THR A 188 -11.66 -12.02 6.60
C THR A 188 -11.73 -12.97 5.41
N ALA A 189 -12.71 -12.79 4.51
CA ALA A 189 -12.84 -13.55 3.29
C ALA A 189 -11.61 -13.37 2.39
N LEU A 190 -11.17 -12.11 2.19
CA LEU A 190 -9.96 -11.80 1.43
C LEU A 190 -8.72 -12.50 2.00
N ALA A 191 -8.47 -12.40 3.32
CA ALA A 191 -7.35 -13.05 3.98
C ALA A 191 -7.38 -14.57 3.83
N ARG A 192 -8.57 -15.18 3.83
CA ARG A 192 -8.75 -16.62 3.67
C ARG A 192 -8.70 -17.10 2.23
N ALA A 193 -9.09 -16.28 1.26
CA ALA A 193 -9.20 -16.67 -0.14
C ALA A 193 -7.92 -16.41 -0.95
N LEU A 194 -7.17 -15.35 -0.64
CA LEU A 194 -5.96 -15.01 -1.38
C LEU A 194 -4.82 -15.98 -1.06
N ARG A 195 -4.13 -16.44 -2.09
CA ARG A 195 -2.92 -17.26 -2.00
C ARG A 195 -1.82 -16.63 -2.82
N GLY A 196 -0.59 -16.80 -2.36
CA GLY A 196 0.62 -16.38 -3.06
C GLY A 196 1.61 -17.52 -3.07
N THR A 197 2.20 -17.76 -4.24
CA THR A 197 3.29 -18.74 -4.43
C THR A 197 4.47 -18.00 -5.05
N VAL A 198 5.65 -18.19 -4.46
CA VAL A 198 6.89 -17.63 -5.00
C VAL A 198 7.50 -18.65 -5.94
N THR A 199 7.78 -18.24 -7.18
CA THR A 199 8.44 -19.11 -8.16
C THR A 199 9.87 -19.39 -7.76
N LYS A 200 10.49 -20.41 -8.37
CA LYS A 200 11.92 -20.69 -8.18
C LYS A 200 12.83 -19.48 -8.51
N ASP A 201 12.35 -18.58 -9.37
CA ASP A 201 13.06 -17.39 -9.84
C ASP A 201 12.70 -16.15 -9.00
N GLY A 202 11.95 -16.32 -7.91
CA GLY A 202 11.63 -15.25 -6.94
C GLY A 202 10.37 -14.45 -7.24
N TYR A 203 9.67 -14.68 -8.35
CA TYR A 203 8.45 -13.94 -8.70
C TYR A 203 7.26 -14.36 -7.84
N LEU A 204 6.40 -13.41 -7.47
CA LEU A 204 5.14 -13.70 -6.77
C LEU A 204 4.01 -13.96 -7.77
N VAL A 205 3.41 -15.14 -7.68
CA VAL A 205 2.16 -15.49 -8.37
C VAL A 205 1.03 -15.55 -7.36
N LEU A 206 -0.06 -14.86 -7.67
CA LEU A 206 -1.27 -14.75 -6.86
C LEU A 206 -2.38 -15.60 -7.45
N SER A 207 -3.16 -16.20 -6.57
CA SER A 207 -4.41 -16.88 -6.91
C SER A 207 -5.45 -16.62 -5.84
N ALA A 208 -6.71 -16.81 -6.21
CA ALA A 208 -7.84 -16.57 -5.34
C ALA A 208 -8.83 -17.73 -5.40
N LYS A 209 -9.50 -18.00 -4.28
CA LYS A 209 -10.71 -18.82 -4.25
C LYS A 209 -11.94 -17.96 -4.58
N THR A 210 -13.08 -18.62 -4.82
CA THR A 210 -14.34 -18.08 -5.38
C THR A 210 -14.88 -16.80 -4.74
N ASP A 211 -14.52 -16.49 -3.50
CA ASP A 211 -15.11 -15.38 -2.75
C ASP A 211 -14.49 -14.00 -3.10
N ILE A 212 -13.39 -13.99 -3.85
CA ILE A 212 -12.75 -12.78 -4.38
C ILE A 212 -12.35 -13.01 -5.84
N ARG A 213 -12.34 -11.94 -6.64
CA ARG A 213 -11.93 -12.03 -8.06
C ARG A 213 -10.68 -11.20 -8.28
N LEU A 214 -9.55 -11.85 -8.57
CA LEU A 214 -8.38 -11.14 -9.07
C LEU A 214 -8.66 -10.59 -10.46
N ALA A 215 -8.15 -9.40 -10.74
CA ALA A 215 -8.24 -8.81 -12.06
C ALA A 215 -7.47 -9.63 -13.09
N GLU A 216 -8.10 -9.82 -14.24
CA GLU A 216 -7.55 -10.57 -15.37
C GLU A 216 -6.84 -9.63 -16.35
N PRO A 217 -5.98 -10.15 -17.24
CA PRO A 217 -5.43 -9.36 -18.34
C PRO A 217 -6.53 -8.65 -19.13
N GLY A 218 -6.37 -7.34 -19.35
CA GLY A 218 -7.37 -6.51 -20.05
C GLY A 218 -8.48 -5.93 -19.18
N ASP A 219 -8.66 -6.40 -17.94
CA ASP A 219 -9.62 -5.81 -17.01
C ASP A 219 -9.32 -4.34 -16.75
N THR A 220 -10.38 -3.56 -16.55
CA THR A 220 -10.29 -2.14 -16.18
C THR A 220 -11.11 -1.82 -14.94
N ALA A 221 -10.66 -0.82 -14.19
CA ALA A 221 -11.40 -0.20 -13.09
C ALA A 221 -11.33 1.31 -13.28
N GLU A 222 -12.49 1.98 -13.33
CA GLU A 222 -12.59 3.43 -13.59
C GLU A 222 -11.92 3.87 -14.92
N GLY A 223 -11.80 2.92 -15.87
CA GLY A 223 -11.16 3.11 -17.17
C GLY A 223 -9.64 2.95 -17.15
N ASP A 224 -9.03 2.63 -16.01
CA ASP A 224 -7.61 2.34 -15.89
C ASP A 224 -7.33 0.83 -15.90
N PRO A 225 -6.18 0.36 -16.41
CA PRO A 225 -5.83 -1.05 -16.39
C PRO A 225 -5.75 -1.59 -14.95
N ALA A 226 -6.63 -2.55 -14.64
CA ALA A 226 -6.74 -3.18 -13.33
C ALA A 226 -6.04 -4.55 -13.26
N GLY A 227 -5.77 -5.15 -14.41
CA GLY A 227 -5.13 -6.46 -14.54
C GLY A 227 -3.73 -6.57 -13.90
N PRO A 228 -3.13 -7.76 -13.96
CA PRO A 228 -1.80 -8.04 -13.42
C PRO A 228 -0.75 -7.12 -14.07
N GLN A 229 0.23 -6.63 -13.31
CA GLN A 229 1.32 -5.82 -13.87
C GLN A 229 2.66 -6.16 -13.23
N LEU A 230 3.73 -5.93 -13.99
CA LEU A 230 5.08 -5.85 -13.47
C LEU A 230 5.57 -4.41 -13.61
N ARG A 231 5.96 -3.83 -12.48
CA ARG A 231 6.43 -2.44 -12.38
C ARG A 231 7.91 -2.42 -12.05
N PHE A 232 8.69 -1.77 -12.89
CA PHE A 232 10.13 -1.62 -12.75
C PHE A 232 10.46 -0.22 -12.22
N GLY A 233 11.34 -0.15 -11.23
CA GLY A 233 11.78 1.12 -10.66
C GLY A 233 10.70 1.79 -9.80
N GLY A 234 10.67 3.12 -9.83
CA GLY A 234 9.71 3.95 -9.09
C GLY A 234 10.33 4.83 -8.00
N GLY A 235 9.48 5.45 -7.17
CA GLY A 235 9.87 6.57 -6.32
C GLY A 235 10.09 7.87 -7.11
N VAL A 236 11.23 8.54 -6.96
CA VAL A 236 11.55 9.76 -7.72
C VAL A 236 12.23 9.49 -9.06
N GLY A 237 12.62 8.24 -9.36
CA GLY A 237 13.35 7.86 -10.58
C GLY A 237 12.47 7.52 -11.79
N PRO A 238 13.07 6.95 -12.86
CA PRO A 238 12.34 6.35 -13.96
C PRO A 238 11.48 5.18 -13.49
N MET A 239 10.39 4.94 -14.21
CA MET A 239 9.48 3.84 -13.94
C MET A 239 8.93 3.29 -15.24
N LEU A 240 8.78 1.97 -15.29
CA LEU A 240 8.18 1.26 -16.41
C LEU A 240 7.15 0.25 -15.90
N ALA A 241 6.03 0.11 -16.58
CA ALA A 241 5.03 -0.90 -16.29
C ALA A 241 4.80 -1.75 -17.55
N LEU A 242 4.81 -3.07 -17.35
CA LEU A 242 4.35 -4.06 -18.31
C LEU A 242 2.98 -4.55 -17.85
N VAL A 243 1.98 -4.38 -18.70
CA VAL A 243 0.59 -4.71 -18.38
C VAL A 243 0.03 -5.60 -19.49
N PRO A 244 -0.18 -6.91 -19.24
CA PRO A 244 -0.92 -7.78 -20.13
C PRO A 244 -2.32 -7.23 -20.34
N THR A 245 -2.57 -6.78 -21.56
CA THR A 245 -3.80 -6.15 -22.00
C THR A 245 -4.12 -6.73 -23.37
N PRO A 246 -4.78 -7.90 -23.42
CA PRO A 246 -5.31 -8.44 -24.66
C PRO A 246 -6.10 -7.34 -25.37
N ASP A 247 -5.97 -7.27 -26.70
CA ASP A 247 -6.61 -6.25 -27.54
C ASP A 247 -6.20 -4.81 -27.24
N CYS A 248 -5.04 -4.57 -26.58
CA CYS A 248 -4.57 -3.20 -26.43
C CYS A 248 -4.45 -2.52 -27.79
N ARG A 249 -5.13 -1.37 -27.92
CA ARG A 249 -4.97 -0.49 -29.08
C ARG A 249 -3.82 0.48 -28.80
N ARG A 250 -3.34 1.16 -29.84
CA ARG A 250 -2.30 2.21 -29.72
C ARG A 250 -2.66 3.34 -28.74
N GLN A 251 -3.91 3.42 -28.25
CA GLN A 251 -4.43 4.47 -27.37
C GLN A 251 -4.95 3.94 -26.00
N ALA A 252 -4.51 2.76 -25.55
CA ALA A 252 -4.89 2.28 -24.22
C ALA A 252 -4.54 3.32 -23.13
N ARG A 253 -5.45 3.54 -22.17
CA ARG A 253 -5.23 4.50 -21.08
C ARG A 253 -4.00 4.12 -20.26
N GLN A 254 -3.23 5.13 -19.89
CA GLN A 254 -2.03 4.95 -19.07
C GLN A 254 -2.41 4.50 -17.66
N THR A 255 -1.62 3.61 -17.07
CA THR A 255 -1.83 3.21 -15.67
C THR A 255 -1.66 4.41 -14.73
N THR A 256 -2.50 4.52 -13.70
CA THR A 256 -2.42 5.55 -12.65
C THR A 256 -1.04 5.64 -11.98
N ALA A 257 -0.32 4.52 -11.88
CA ALA A 257 1.04 4.50 -11.32
C ALA A 257 2.06 5.32 -12.14
N ILE A 258 1.80 5.48 -13.44
CA ILE A 258 2.61 6.21 -14.41
C ILE A 258 2.07 7.63 -14.59
N SER A 259 0.75 7.80 -14.75
CA SER A 259 0.11 9.11 -15.03
C SER A 259 -0.09 9.98 -13.78
N GLY A 260 -0.33 9.36 -12.61
CA GLY A 260 -0.66 10.06 -11.36
C GLY A 260 0.46 10.89 -10.73
N ARG A 261 1.62 10.99 -11.39
CA ARG A 261 2.80 11.73 -10.90
C ARG A 261 2.97 13.09 -11.56
N GLY A 262 2.10 13.49 -12.48
CA GLY A 262 2.21 14.75 -13.24
C GLY A 262 3.47 14.84 -14.11
N ARG A 263 4.18 13.72 -14.29
CA ARG A 263 5.38 13.61 -15.12
C ARG A 263 4.96 13.17 -16.52
N PRO A 264 5.64 13.64 -17.58
CA PRO A 264 5.33 13.14 -18.90
C PRO A 264 5.61 11.65 -18.99
N ALA A 265 4.75 10.95 -19.72
CA ALA A 265 4.69 9.52 -19.80
C ALA A 265 4.31 9.10 -21.22
N ASP A 266 4.95 8.04 -21.70
CA ASP A 266 4.73 7.50 -23.04
C ASP A 266 4.25 6.05 -22.91
N THR A 267 3.39 5.63 -23.86
CA THR A 267 2.82 4.28 -23.88
C THR A 267 2.83 3.69 -25.28
N VAL A 268 3.02 2.37 -25.37
CA VAL A 268 2.85 1.61 -26.61
C VAL A 268 2.22 0.26 -26.29
N CYS A 269 1.35 -0.24 -27.17
CA CYS A 269 0.90 -1.62 -27.12
C CYS A 269 1.77 -2.47 -28.05
N ARG A 270 2.26 -3.60 -27.53
CA ARG A 270 3.06 -4.58 -28.28
C ARG A 270 2.66 -5.98 -27.86
N ASP A 271 2.23 -6.79 -28.82
CA ASP A 271 1.98 -8.22 -28.63
C ASP A 271 1.06 -8.53 -27.43
N GLY A 272 -0.02 -7.73 -27.28
CA GLY A 272 -0.98 -7.88 -26.17
C GLY A 272 -0.48 -7.37 -24.82
N VAL A 273 0.61 -6.60 -24.80
CA VAL A 273 1.16 -5.97 -23.59
C VAL A 273 1.26 -4.46 -23.78
N LEU A 274 0.63 -3.70 -22.87
CA LEU A 274 0.84 -2.27 -22.75
C LEU A 274 2.15 -2.02 -22.00
N VAL A 275 3.09 -1.36 -22.69
CA VAL A 275 4.31 -0.81 -22.12
C VAL A 275 4.06 0.65 -21.80
N ALA A 276 4.18 1.03 -20.53
CA ALA A 276 4.03 2.40 -20.08
C ALA A 276 5.28 2.86 -19.34
N ALA A 277 5.81 4.03 -19.68
CA ALA A 277 7.05 4.54 -19.10
C ALA A 277 6.94 6.00 -18.69
N THR A 278 7.54 6.36 -17.56
CA THR A 278 7.77 7.74 -17.12
C THR A 278 9.22 7.93 -16.69
N GLY A 279 9.72 9.16 -16.80
CA GLY A 279 11.12 9.50 -16.56
C GLY A 279 11.67 10.47 -17.60
N PRO A 280 13.00 10.58 -17.73
CA PRO A 280 13.66 11.37 -18.76
C PRO A 280 13.20 10.99 -20.17
N HIS A 281 13.19 11.96 -21.09
CA HIS A 281 12.74 11.74 -22.47
C HIS A 281 13.43 10.56 -23.16
N TRP A 282 14.76 10.45 -22.98
CA TRP A 282 15.53 9.33 -23.56
C TRP A 282 15.02 7.98 -23.05
N PHE A 283 14.73 7.84 -21.75
CA PHE A 283 14.28 6.59 -21.16
C PHE A 283 12.92 6.18 -21.71
N ARG A 284 11.96 7.12 -21.74
CA ARG A 284 10.61 6.84 -22.22
C ARG A 284 10.60 6.47 -23.69
N ARG A 285 11.33 7.23 -24.53
CA ARG A 285 11.46 6.96 -25.96
C ARG A 285 11.96 5.54 -26.21
N LEU A 286 13.06 5.15 -25.57
CA LEU A 286 13.62 3.81 -25.71
C LEU A 286 12.69 2.72 -25.21
N ALA A 287 12.01 2.96 -24.08
CA ALA A 287 11.04 2.01 -23.56
C ALA A 287 9.92 1.73 -24.58
N VAL A 288 9.35 2.77 -25.18
CA VAL A 288 8.25 2.61 -26.15
C VAL A 288 8.71 2.24 -27.55
N GLU A 289 9.97 2.46 -27.93
CA GLU A 289 10.49 2.17 -29.28
C GLU A 289 11.23 0.82 -29.36
N GLU A 290 11.97 0.43 -28.32
CA GLU A 290 12.97 -0.64 -28.42
C GLU A 290 12.63 -1.89 -27.57
N ILE A 291 11.78 -1.80 -26.54
CA ILE A 291 11.38 -2.99 -25.76
C ILE A 291 10.56 -3.97 -26.60
N ARG A 292 10.90 -5.26 -26.53
CA ARG A 292 10.16 -6.35 -27.17
C ARG A 292 9.75 -7.36 -26.10
N ILE A 293 8.52 -7.85 -26.20
CA ILE A 293 7.93 -8.73 -25.19
C ILE A 293 7.34 -9.93 -25.92
N THR A 294 7.70 -11.13 -25.47
CA THR A 294 7.14 -12.38 -25.99
C THR A 294 6.50 -13.13 -24.83
N LEU A 295 5.18 -13.21 -24.81
CA LEU A 295 4.43 -14.03 -23.85
C LEU A 295 4.65 -15.53 -24.18
N LYS A 296 4.77 -16.38 -23.16
CA LYS A 296 4.95 -17.83 -23.27
C LYS A 296 3.69 -18.58 -22.87
#